data_AF-A0A357IX53-F1
#
_entry.id   AF-A0A357IX53-F1
#
_cell.length_a   1.000
_cell.length_b   1.000
_cell.length_c   1.000
_cell.angle_alpha   90.00
_cell.angle_beta   90.00
_cell.angle_gamma   90.00
#
_symmetry.space_group_name_H-M   'P 1'
#
loop_
_entity.id
_entity.type
_entity.pdbx_description
1 polymer ?
#
loop_
_entity_poly.entity_id
_entity_poly.type
_entity_poly.pdbx_seq_one_letter_code
_entity_poly.pdbx_strand_id
1 'polypeptide(L)'
;MEANKEAGLMSRKNLLVALGGMAAAGVSYRFLRSDDNGLGSIPARKQIDPSLFQASGPRRKRTVAASANRTLLKNGYIVDGSGQPGFVGDLMIRGDRLEIISRDDIQFSGRVIDCEGLVVAPGFIDPHSHMDQIIAEDGRENLKLPFTEQGITTIIVGNCGHGIAAIDPDGGHRDLLEKGLAGKSAEAWSTYDQYFQHLSRTRLTHNVAAMAGHGTTRTSIHGFDANALPAKKERQLIYLLEEAMEQGALGVSFGLQYEPGVFTPLQELALVSKSVARRDRIVSSHMKAYSSISGTYPLKLFGRPHNLLAIDDMLSIARETGVRMQLSHLIFVGSST
;
A
#
# COMPACT_ATOMS: atom_id res chain seq x y z
N MET A 1 37.44 -54.44 -5.96
CA MET A 1 36.72 -54.10 -4.72
C MET A 1 36.45 -52.61 -4.77
N GLU A 2 35.27 -52.26 -5.27
CA GLU A 2 34.80 -50.90 -5.50
C GLU A 2 34.52 -50.19 -4.17
N ALA A 3 34.76 -48.88 -4.12
CA ALA A 3 34.12 -47.99 -3.15
C ALA A 3 33.79 -46.67 -3.85
N ASN A 4 32.50 -46.37 -3.84
CA ASN A 4 31.76 -45.42 -4.65
C ASN A 4 32.15 -43.95 -4.40
N LYS A 5 32.26 -43.19 -5.49
CA LYS A 5 32.03 -41.74 -5.55
C LYS A 5 30.52 -41.51 -5.62
N GLU A 6 29.96 -40.72 -4.71
CA GLU A 6 28.76 -39.91 -5.00
C GLU A 6 28.57 -38.86 -3.89
N ALA A 7 29.12 -37.66 -4.12
CA ALA A 7 28.69 -36.45 -3.42
C ALA A 7 27.64 -35.80 -4.33
N GLY A 8 26.37 -36.11 -4.11
CA GLY A 8 25.25 -35.55 -4.87
C GLY A 8 25.13 -34.04 -4.62
N LEU A 9 25.31 -33.24 -5.67
CA LEU A 9 24.92 -31.84 -5.67
C LEU A 9 23.40 -31.75 -5.50
N MET A 10 22.94 -31.19 -4.38
CA MET A 10 21.54 -30.80 -4.22
C MET A 10 21.19 -29.73 -5.28
N SER A 11 20.16 -30.00 -6.06
CA SER A 11 19.54 -29.02 -6.97
C SER A 11 19.08 -27.78 -6.20
N ARG A 12 19.25 -26.58 -6.80
CA ARG A 12 18.81 -25.27 -6.25
C ARG A 12 17.35 -25.27 -5.79
N LYS A 13 16.50 -26.14 -6.36
CA LYS A 13 15.10 -26.32 -5.98
C LYS A 13 14.93 -26.86 -4.55
N ASN A 14 15.86 -27.70 -4.08
CA ASN A 14 15.79 -28.31 -2.75
C ASN A 14 16.32 -27.41 -1.63
N LEU A 15 17.22 -26.46 -1.95
CA LEU A 15 17.73 -25.49 -0.99
C LEU A 15 16.66 -24.44 -0.60
N LEU A 16 15.80 -24.06 -1.55
CA LEU A 16 14.68 -23.15 -1.33
C LEU A 16 13.54 -23.77 -0.51
N VAL A 17 13.27 -25.08 -0.68
CA VAL A 17 12.27 -25.80 0.13
C VAL A 17 12.73 -25.95 1.59
N ALA A 18 14.02 -26.19 1.82
CA ALA A 18 14.58 -26.27 3.18
C ALA A 18 14.57 -24.93 3.94
N LEU A 19 14.64 -23.80 3.22
CA LEU A 19 14.55 -22.45 3.80
C LEU A 19 13.12 -21.90 3.83
N GLY A 20 12.24 -22.35 2.92
CA GLY A 20 10.82 -21.99 2.89
C GLY A 20 9.98 -22.63 3.99
N GLY A 21 10.47 -23.73 4.59
CA GLY A 21 9.81 -24.42 5.70
C GLY A 21 9.76 -23.66 7.03
N MET A 22 10.42 -22.51 7.15
CA MET A 22 10.34 -21.64 8.34
C MET A 22 9.32 -20.49 8.22
N ALA A 23 8.66 -20.31 7.07
CA ALA A 23 7.71 -19.21 6.87
C ALA A 23 6.25 -19.57 7.21
N ALA A 24 5.96 -20.81 7.64
CA ALA A 24 4.61 -21.26 7.99
C ALA A 24 4.61 -22.00 9.34
N ALA A 25 4.88 -21.28 10.42
CA ALA A 25 4.49 -21.70 11.76
C ALA A 25 3.72 -20.54 12.38
N GLY A 26 2.44 -20.78 12.69
CA GLY A 26 1.59 -19.82 13.38
C GLY A 26 2.29 -19.35 14.65
N VAL A 27 2.72 -18.10 14.65
CA VAL A 27 3.16 -17.43 15.87
C VAL A 27 1.90 -17.18 16.67
N SER A 28 1.60 -18.07 17.61
CA SER A 28 0.72 -17.76 18.72
C SER A 28 1.29 -16.52 19.41
N TYR A 29 0.68 -15.36 19.16
CA TYR A 29 0.96 -14.16 19.93
C TYR A 29 0.50 -14.41 21.37
N ARG A 30 1.42 -14.94 22.18
CA ARG A 30 1.35 -14.75 23.61
C ARG A 30 1.54 -13.25 23.79
N PHE A 31 0.46 -12.52 24.07
CA PHE A 31 0.55 -11.15 24.56
C PHE A 31 1.42 -11.18 25.81
N LEU A 32 2.71 -10.91 25.63
CA LEU A 32 3.60 -10.56 26.72
C LEU A 32 3.06 -9.21 27.21
N ARG A 33 2.26 -9.25 28.28
CA ARG A 33 2.19 -8.10 29.18
C ARG A 33 3.64 -7.84 29.57
N SER A 34 4.12 -6.66 29.20
CA SER A 34 5.43 -6.15 29.61
C SER A 34 5.35 -5.86 31.09
N ASP A 35 5.52 -6.88 31.91
CA ASP A 35 5.95 -6.68 33.29
C ASP A 35 7.47 -6.50 33.21
N ASP A 36 7.87 -5.24 33.39
CA ASP A 36 9.18 -4.72 33.75
C ASP A 36 10.40 -5.61 33.42
N ASN A 37 11.16 -5.24 32.39
CA ASN A 37 12.64 -5.29 32.37
C ASN A 37 13.19 -4.75 31.03
N GLY A 38 13.63 -3.49 31.00
CA GLY A 38 14.68 -3.02 30.09
C GLY A 38 14.27 -2.29 28.80
N LEU A 39 12.99 -2.18 28.47
CA LEU A 39 12.53 -1.20 27.47
C LEU A 39 12.34 0.14 28.20
N GLY A 40 13.13 1.15 27.83
CA GLY A 40 12.98 2.50 28.39
C GLY A 40 11.51 2.93 28.38
N SER A 41 11.08 3.62 29.44
CA SER A 41 9.70 4.09 29.61
C SER A 41 9.15 4.61 28.29
N ILE A 42 8.02 4.06 27.82
CA ILE A 42 7.26 4.68 26.72
C ILE A 42 7.13 6.15 27.10
N PRO A 43 7.71 7.10 26.33
CA PRO A 43 7.64 8.50 26.71
C PRO A 43 6.17 8.84 26.91
N ALA A 44 5.85 9.45 28.05
CA ALA A 44 4.50 9.90 28.33
C ALA A 44 3.96 10.61 27.09
N ARG A 45 2.72 10.28 26.67
CA ARG A 45 2.06 10.98 25.57
C ARG A 45 2.27 12.46 25.80
N LYS A 46 2.98 13.14 24.88
CA LYS A 46 3.13 14.59 24.96
C LYS A 46 1.72 15.16 25.10
N GLN A 47 1.47 15.87 26.21
CA GLN A 47 0.22 16.60 26.34
C GLN A 47 0.14 17.60 25.20
N ILE A 48 -0.97 17.57 24.47
CA ILE A 48 -1.25 18.57 23.43
C ILE A 48 -1.46 19.88 24.16
N ASP A 49 -0.77 20.94 23.73
CA ASP A 49 -0.93 22.28 24.31
C ASP A 49 -2.39 22.75 24.10
N PRO A 50 -3.18 22.92 25.18
CA PRO A 50 -4.57 23.34 25.06
C PRO A 50 -4.74 24.71 24.39
N SER A 51 -3.70 25.56 24.39
CA SER A 51 -3.73 26.87 23.75
C SER A 51 -3.95 26.79 22.24
N LEU A 52 -3.62 25.66 21.60
CA LEU A 52 -3.86 25.43 20.18
C LEU A 52 -5.34 25.52 19.82
N PHE A 53 -6.23 25.12 20.74
CA PHE A 53 -7.68 25.12 20.52
C PHE A 53 -8.35 26.46 20.83
N GLN A 54 -7.57 27.48 21.20
CA GLN A 54 -8.10 28.81 21.51
C GLN A 54 -7.91 29.77 20.34
N ALA A 55 -8.97 30.46 19.95
CA ALA A 55 -8.87 31.54 18.98
C ALA A 55 -8.06 32.69 19.58
N SER A 56 -7.23 33.35 18.77
CA SER A 56 -6.39 34.49 19.18
C SER A 56 -7.19 35.76 19.55
N GLY A 57 -8.51 35.72 19.45
CA GLY A 57 -9.42 36.83 19.70
C GLY A 57 -10.84 36.54 19.21
N PRO A 58 -11.77 37.50 19.33
CA PRO A 58 -13.14 37.35 18.84
C PRO A 58 -13.15 37.13 17.32
N ARG A 59 -13.90 36.10 16.89
CA ARG A 59 -14.05 35.75 15.48
C ARG A 59 -15.11 36.64 14.82
N ARG A 60 -14.88 37.06 13.58
CA ARG A 60 -15.87 37.83 12.80
C ARG A 60 -17.10 36.97 12.57
N LYS A 61 -18.30 37.51 12.78
CA LYS A 61 -19.55 36.78 12.53
C LYS A 61 -19.88 36.76 11.04
N ARG A 62 -20.29 35.59 10.54
CA ARG A 62 -20.76 35.40 9.16
C ARG A 62 -22.05 34.58 9.16
N THR A 63 -23.14 35.13 8.65
CA THR A 63 -24.40 34.39 8.52
C THR A 63 -24.43 33.61 7.21
N VAL A 64 -24.82 32.34 7.28
CA VAL A 64 -25.03 31.48 6.12
C VAL A 64 -26.46 30.94 6.15
N ALA A 65 -27.17 31.04 5.03
CA ALA A 65 -28.55 30.56 4.93
C ALA A 65 -28.64 29.05 5.15
N ALA A 66 -29.68 28.62 5.87
CA ALA A 66 -29.99 27.22 6.09
C ALA A 66 -30.24 26.49 4.76
N SER A 67 -29.72 25.27 4.65
CA SER A 67 -30.06 24.34 3.57
C SER A 67 -29.95 22.91 4.08
N ALA A 68 -30.83 22.02 3.61
CA ALA A 68 -30.91 20.64 4.08
C ALA A 68 -29.65 19.81 3.79
N ASN A 69 -28.84 20.21 2.80
CA ASN A 69 -27.63 19.50 2.41
C ASN A 69 -26.34 20.08 3.01
N ARG A 70 -26.44 20.99 3.99
CA ARG A 70 -25.30 21.64 4.65
C ARG A 70 -25.09 21.10 6.07
N THR A 71 -23.83 20.84 6.41
CA THR A 71 -23.40 20.51 7.77
C THR A 71 -22.23 21.42 8.15
N LEU A 72 -22.34 22.09 9.30
CA LEU A 72 -21.28 22.93 9.84
C LEU A 72 -20.49 22.16 10.90
N LEU A 73 -19.17 22.05 10.73
CA LEU A 73 -18.22 21.72 11.78
C LEU A 73 -17.75 23.04 12.40
N LYS A 74 -18.02 23.25 13.69
CA LYS A 74 -17.83 24.55 14.36
C LYS A 74 -16.71 24.47 15.40
N ASN A 75 -15.98 25.57 15.60
CA ASN A 75 -14.97 25.73 16.65
C ASN A 75 -13.82 24.70 16.63
N GLY A 76 -13.57 24.06 15.48
CA GLY A 76 -12.50 23.07 15.35
C GLY A 76 -11.13 23.72 15.17
N TYR A 77 -10.06 23.07 15.64
CA TYR A 77 -8.71 23.40 15.22
C TYR A 77 -8.43 22.78 13.84
N ILE A 78 -8.53 23.58 12.80
CA ILE A 78 -8.42 23.15 11.40
C ILE A 78 -6.95 23.00 11.04
N VAL A 79 -6.57 21.78 10.64
CA VAL A 79 -5.27 21.44 10.06
C VAL A 79 -5.53 20.95 8.64
N ASP A 80 -5.22 21.79 7.64
CA ASP A 80 -5.67 21.59 6.26
C ASP A 80 -4.78 20.64 5.42
N GLY A 81 -3.69 20.11 6.01
CA GLY A 81 -2.75 19.22 5.34
C GLY A 81 -1.69 19.93 4.48
N SER A 82 -1.69 21.26 4.39
CA SER A 82 -0.69 22.03 3.65
C SER A 82 0.71 22.09 4.30
N GLY A 83 0.80 21.63 5.56
CA GLY A 83 2.00 21.78 6.40
C GLY A 83 2.10 23.15 7.10
N GLN A 84 1.17 24.07 6.86
CA GLN A 84 1.08 25.33 7.59
C GLN A 84 0.50 25.13 9.00
N PRO A 85 0.76 26.05 9.95
CA PRO A 85 0.13 26.02 11.27
C PRO A 85 -1.40 26.06 11.16
N GLY A 86 -2.08 25.22 11.94
CA GLY A 86 -3.53 25.17 11.98
C GLY A 86 -4.16 26.39 12.65
N PHE A 87 -5.49 26.46 12.60
CA PHE A 87 -6.24 27.57 13.22
C PHE A 87 -7.62 27.17 13.71
N VAL A 88 -8.10 27.84 14.76
CA VAL A 88 -9.49 27.70 15.20
C VAL A 88 -10.42 28.33 14.18
N GLY A 89 -11.37 27.53 13.69
CA GLY A 89 -12.25 27.92 12.61
C GLY A 89 -13.49 27.05 12.48
N ASP A 90 -14.27 27.39 11.47
CA ASP A 90 -15.48 26.68 11.10
C ASP A 90 -15.33 26.14 9.66
N LEU A 91 -15.87 24.94 9.43
CA LEU A 91 -15.85 24.27 8.13
C LEU A 91 -17.27 23.84 7.75
N MET A 92 -17.76 24.31 6.61
CA MET A 92 -19.07 23.95 6.06
C MET A 92 -18.90 22.90 4.98
N ILE A 93 -19.64 21.80 5.12
CA ILE A 93 -19.77 20.73 4.13
C ILE A 93 -21.13 20.91 3.43
N ARG A 94 -21.16 20.83 2.10
CA ARG A 94 -22.38 20.81 1.29
C ARG A 94 -22.38 19.59 0.39
N GLY A 95 -23.20 18.59 0.71
CA GLY A 95 -23.18 17.30 0.02
C GLY A 95 -21.81 16.62 0.14
N ASP A 96 -21.13 16.43 -0.99
CA ASP A 96 -19.82 15.77 -1.13
C ASP A 96 -18.64 16.73 -1.16
N ARG A 97 -18.85 18.04 -0.93
CA ARG A 97 -17.81 19.07 -1.06
C ARG A 97 -17.69 19.96 0.17
N LEU A 98 -16.48 20.45 0.38
CA LEU A 98 -16.22 21.56 1.30
C LEU A 98 -16.70 22.87 0.64
N GLU A 99 -17.60 23.58 1.29
CA GLU A 99 -18.17 24.84 0.79
C GLU A 99 -17.46 26.07 1.38
N ILE A 100 -17.15 26.04 2.68
CA ILE A 100 -16.48 27.14 3.39
C ILE A 100 -15.45 26.53 4.35
N ILE A 101 -14.26 27.10 4.38
CA ILE A 101 -13.27 26.91 5.44
C ILE A 101 -12.89 28.31 5.90
N SER A 102 -13.16 28.68 7.15
CA SER A 102 -13.00 30.06 7.61
C SER A 102 -12.57 30.18 9.07
N ARG A 103 -11.89 31.29 9.38
CA ARG A 103 -11.63 31.77 10.75
C ARG A 103 -12.84 32.51 11.34
N ASP A 104 -13.86 32.81 10.53
CA ASP A 104 -15.10 33.44 10.97
C ASP A 104 -15.92 32.52 11.88
N ASP A 105 -16.74 33.11 12.75
CA ASP A 105 -17.80 32.42 13.49
C ASP A 105 -19.07 32.38 12.62
N ILE A 106 -19.30 31.22 12.00
CA ILE A 106 -20.42 30.99 11.10
C ILE A 106 -21.70 30.81 11.91
N GLN A 107 -22.66 31.70 11.67
CA GLN A 107 -24.02 31.61 12.18
C GLN A 107 -24.85 30.78 11.20
N PHE A 108 -25.22 29.57 11.62
CA PHE A 108 -25.97 28.60 10.81
C PHE A 108 -27.03 27.92 11.67
N SER A 109 -28.27 27.85 11.18
CA SER A 109 -29.41 27.28 11.90
C SER A 109 -29.75 25.84 11.48
N GLY A 110 -28.94 25.22 10.61
CA GLY A 110 -29.10 23.82 10.20
C GLY A 110 -28.32 22.85 11.09
N ARG A 111 -27.82 21.75 10.51
CA ARG A 111 -27.00 20.77 11.24
C ARG A 111 -25.64 21.35 11.60
N VAL A 112 -25.36 21.45 12.90
CA VAL A 112 -24.08 21.90 13.45
C VAL A 112 -23.48 20.77 14.30
N ILE A 113 -22.19 20.53 14.14
CA ILE A 113 -21.37 19.66 14.98
C ILE A 113 -20.33 20.56 15.64
N ASP A 114 -20.32 20.58 16.98
CA ASP A 114 -19.31 21.31 17.73
C ASP A 114 -18.03 20.48 17.83
N CYS A 115 -16.92 21.08 17.44
CA CYS A 115 -15.59 20.49 17.39
C CYS A 115 -14.61 21.22 18.32
N GLU A 116 -15.11 21.96 19.31
CA GLU A 116 -14.27 22.58 20.34
C GLU A 116 -13.36 21.53 21.01
N GLY A 117 -12.07 21.87 21.14
CA GLY A 117 -11.05 20.97 21.68
C GLY A 117 -10.68 19.79 20.76
N LEU A 118 -11.22 19.74 19.53
CA LEU A 118 -10.92 18.71 18.54
C LEU A 118 -10.16 19.29 17.34
N VAL A 119 -9.42 18.40 16.67
CA VAL A 119 -8.77 18.71 15.40
C VAL A 119 -9.70 18.32 14.26
N VAL A 120 -9.85 19.22 13.28
CA VAL A 120 -10.52 18.94 12.01
C VAL A 120 -9.46 18.89 10.93
N ALA A 121 -9.31 17.73 10.30
CA ALA A 121 -8.28 17.48 9.28
C ALA A 121 -8.88 16.79 8.05
N PRO A 122 -8.19 16.81 6.90
CA PRO A 122 -8.48 15.90 5.81
C PRO A 122 -8.49 14.45 6.31
N GLY A 123 -9.41 13.65 5.77
CA GLY A 123 -9.40 12.21 6.04
C GLY A 123 -8.08 11.59 5.60
N PHE A 124 -7.58 10.63 6.37
CA PHE A 124 -6.27 10.06 6.11
C PHE A 124 -6.29 9.19 4.86
N ILE A 125 -5.19 9.27 4.11
CA ILE A 125 -4.94 8.42 2.95
C ILE A 125 -3.97 7.34 3.41
N ASP A 126 -4.41 6.09 3.40
CA ASP A 126 -3.55 4.94 3.60
C ASP A 126 -2.88 4.59 2.25
N PRO A 127 -1.57 4.90 2.08
CA PRO A 127 -0.90 4.69 0.81
C PRO A 127 -0.52 3.23 0.58
N HIS A 128 -0.72 2.34 1.57
CA HIS A 128 -0.18 1.00 1.55
C HIS A 128 -1.16 -0.02 2.15
N SER A 129 -2.25 -0.25 1.42
CA SER A 129 -3.30 -1.18 1.83
C SER A 129 -3.26 -2.46 1.01
N HIS A 130 -3.72 -3.55 1.64
CA HIS A 130 -4.00 -4.85 1.01
C HIS A 130 -5.48 -5.21 1.10
N MET A 131 -6.34 -4.19 1.17
CA MET A 131 -7.81 -4.33 1.24
C MET A 131 -8.45 -4.63 -0.12
N ASP A 132 -7.66 -4.90 -1.16
CA ASP A 132 -8.05 -5.14 -2.55
C ASP A 132 -9.34 -5.96 -2.70
N GLN A 133 -9.36 -7.11 -2.03
CA GLN A 133 -10.48 -8.05 -2.04
C GLN A 133 -11.56 -7.66 -1.03
N ILE A 134 -11.17 -7.35 0.21
CA ILE A 134 -12.13 -7.08 1.30
C ILE A 134 -13.01 -5.86 1.00
N ILE A 135 -12.45 -4.83 0.35
CA ILE A 135 -13.22 -3.63 0.00
C ILE A 135 -14.29 -3.93 -1.05
N ALA A 136 -14.05 -4.91 -1.92
CA ALA A 136 -14.92 -5.35 -3.00
C ALA A 136 -16.04 -6.31 -2.56
N GLU A 137 -16.00 -6.82 -1.33
CA GLU A 137 -17.00 -7.75 -0.78
C GLU A 137 -18.03 -6.99 0.09
N ASP A 138 -19.32 -7.20 -0.14
CA ASP A 138 -20.40 -6.76 0.77
C ASP A 138 -20.44 -7.63 2.04
N GLY A 139 -20.94 -7.11 3.16
CA GLY A 139 -21.09 -7.90 4.40
C GLY A 139 -19.78 -8.12 5.18
N ARG A 140 -18.73 -7.35 4.85
CA ARG A 140 -17.40 -7.39 5.50
C ARG A 140 -17.12 -6.13 6.33
N GLU A 141 -18.16 -5.46 6.82
CA GLU A 141 -18.03 -4.18 7.53
C GLU A 141 -17.13 -4.28 8.76
N ASN A 142 -17.12 -5.42 9.44
CA ASN A 142 -16.25 -5.69 10.59
C ASN A 142 -14.75 -5.66 10.24
N LEU A 143 -14.38 -5.93 8.98
CA LEU A 143 -13.01 -5.85 8.50
C LEU A 143 -12.66 -4.47 7.93
N LYS A 144 -13.68 -3.68 7.56
CA LYS A 144 -13.52 -2.31 7.01
C LYS A 144 -13.51 -1.25 8.12
N LEU A 145 -14.29 -1.46 9.19
CA LEU A 145 -14.49 -0.51 10.29
C LEU A 145 -13.18 -0.07 10.97
N PRO A 146 -12.18 -0.94 11.22
CA PRO A 146 -10.93 -0.52 11.87
C PRO A 146 -10.19 0.60 11.13
N PHE A 147 -10.30 0.66 9.79
CA PHE A 147 -9.69 1.73 8.99
C PHE A 147 -10.44 3.06 9.20
N THR A 148 -11.77 3.02 9.21
CA THR A 148 -12.61 4.20 9.48
C THR A 148 -12.41 4.72 10.90
N GLU A 149 -12.27 3.85 11.89
CA GLU A 149 -11.99 4.23 13.29
C GLU A 149 -10.63 4.92 13.46
N GLN A 150 -9.68 4.65 12.55
CA GLN A 150 -8.41 5.35 12.48
C GLN A 150 -8.49 6.70 11.74
N GLY A 151 -9.63 7.04 11.14
CA GLY A 151 -9.83 8.25 10.34
C GLY A 151 -9.40 8.11 8.87
N ILE A 152 -9.15 6.89 8.40
CA ILE A 152 -8.82 6.62 6.99
C ILE A 152 -10.08 6.82 6.16
N THR A 153 -9.95 7.55 5.05
CA THR A 153 -11.04 7.78 4.09
C THR A 153 -10.69 7.30 2.68
N THR A 154 -9.40 7.10 2.41
CA THR A 154 -8.90 6.65 1.11
C THR A 154 -7.85 5.58 1.32
N ILE A 155 -7.96 4.50 0.56
CA ILE A 155 -6.98 3.41 0.55
C ILE A 155 -6.36 3.26 -0.84
N ILE A 156 -5.04 3.10 -0.87
CA ILE A 156 -4.32 2.70 -2.08
C ILE A 156 -4.03 1.21 -1.99
N VAL A 157 -4.69 0.43 -2.84
CA VAL A 157 -4.58 -1.03 -2.90
C VAL A 157 -3.64 -1.47 -4.03
N GLY A 158 -3.37 -2.77 -4.15
CA GLY A 158 -2.55 -3.31 -5.22
C GLY A 158 -1.05 -3.21 -4.96
N ASN A 159 -0.66 -3.30 -3.68
CA ASN A 159 0.72 -3.09 -3.24
C ASN A 159 1.60 -4.35 -3.32
N CYS A 160 2.91 -4.13 -3.27
CA CYS A 160 3.92 -5.17 -3.13
C CYS A 160 3.89 -6.23 -4.24
N GLY A 161 3.57 -5.84 -5.48
CA GLY A 161 3.44 -6.79 -6.59
C GLY A 161 2.18 -7.63 -6.56
N HIS A 162 1.35 -7.51 -5.52
CA HIS A 162 0.03 -8.12 -5.46
C HIS A 162 -1.00 -7.14 -5.98
N GLY A 163 -1.83 -7.60 -6.90
CA GLY A 163 -2.99 -6.89 -7.42
C GLY A 163 -4.15 -7.85 -7.62
N ILE A 164 -5.33 -7.27 -7.84
CA ILE A 164 -6.59 -8.01 -7.97
C ILE A 164 -7.07 -8.14 -9.43
N ALA A 165 -6.37 -7.47 -10.35
CA ALA A 165 -6.66 -7.45 -11.78
C ALA A 165 -5.36 -7.48 -12.62
N ALA A 166 -5.46 -7.17 -13.92
CA ALA A 166 -4.37 -7.26 -14.91
C ALA A 166 -3.87 -8.70 -15.08
N ILE A 167 -4.80 -9.59 -15.38
CA ILE A 167 -4.60 -11.04 -15.48
C ILE A 167 -4.92 -11.47 -16.91
N ASP A 168 -3.99 -12.16 -17.54
CA ASP A 168 -4.25 -12.82 -18.82
C ASP A 168 -5.23 -14.00 -18.62
N PRO A 169 -6.45 -13.96 -19.19
CA PRO A 169 -7.40 -15.07 -19.07
C PRO A 169 -6.89 -16.35 -19.73
N ASP A 170 -6.03 -16.24 -20.74
CA ASP A 170 -5.47 -17.37 -21.49
C ASP A 170 -4.09 -17.79 -20.95
N GLY A 171 -3.61 -17.17 -19.88
CA GLY A 171 -2.27 -17.38 -19.34
C GLY A 171 -2.08 -18.72 -18.60
N GLY A 172 -3.17 -19.43 -18.28
CA GLY A 172 -3.14 -20.80 -17.76
C GLY A 172 -2.72 -20.94 -16.29
N HIS A 173 -2.64 -19.84 -15.54
CA HIS A 173 -2.15 -19.81 -14.16
C HIS A 173 -3.11 -19.15 -13.16
N ARG A 174 -4.39 -19.06 -13.52
CA ARG A 174 -5.42 -18.41 -12.69
C ARG A 174 -5.60 -19.09 -11.34
N ASP A 175 -5.45 -20.41 -11.28
CA ASP A 175 -5.56 -21.18 -10.04
C ASP A 175 -4.47 -20.81 -9.02
N LEU A 176 -3.29 -20.39 -9.46
CA LEU A 176 -2.21 -19.91 -8.58
C LEU A 176 -2.58 -18.57 -7.94
N LEU A 177 -3.24 -17.69 -8.70
CA LEU A 177 -3.70 -16.38 -8.22
C LEU A 177 -4.83 -16.52 -7.21
N GLU A 178 -5.83 -17.36 -7.50
CA GLU A 178 -6.98 -17.60 -6.62
C GLU A 178 -6.60 -18.31 -5.31
N LYS A 179 -5.49 -19.06 -5.29
CA LYS A 179 -4.92 -19.66 -4.07
C LYS A 179 -4.12 -18.66 -3.23
N GLY A 180 -3.42 -17.71 -3.86
CA GLY A 180 -2.59 -16.71 -3.19
C GLY A 180 -3.37 -15.55 -2.57
N LEU A 181 -4.51 -15.20 -3.17
CA LEU A 181 -5.44 -14.18 -2.67
C LEU A 181 -6.34 -14.76 -1.56
N ALA A 182 -5.80 -14.87 -0.34
CA ALA A 182 -6.51 -15.08 0.93
C ALA A 182 -7.72 -16.06 0.97
N GLY A 183 -7.76 -17.07 0.10
CA GLY A 183 -8.75 -18.14 0.11
C GLY A 183 -9.98 -17.89 -0.76
N LYS A 184 -10.33 -18.94 -1.53
CA LYS A 184 -11.61 -19.28 -2.19
C LYS A 184 -12.79 -18.28 -2.09
N SER A 185 -12.61 -17.05 -2.56
CA SER A 185 -13.69 -16.16 -3.02
C SER A 185 -13.21 -14.98 -3.87
N ALA A 186 -11.90 -14.88 -4.18
CA ALA A 186 -11.37 -13.77 -4.94
C ALA A 186 -11.67 -13.94 -6.44
N GLU A 187 -12.65 -13.20 -6.95
CA GLU A 187 -12.78 -12.96 -8.39
C GLU A 187 -11.56 -12.19 -8.87
N ALA A 188 -10.51 -12.90 -9.27
CA ALA A 188 -9.38 -12.27 -9.92
C ALA A 188 -9.85 -11.73 -11.29
N TRP A 189 -9.82 -10.41 -11.47
CA TRP A 189 -10.35 -9.78 -12.68
C TRP A 189 -9.32 -9.78 -13.82
N SER A 190 -9.79 -9.87 -15.07
CA SER A 190 -8.85 -9.77 -16.20
C SER A 190 -8.34 -8.34 -16.33
N THR A 191 -9.22 -7.36 -16.13
CA THR A 191 -8.93 -5.93 -16.35
C THR A 191 -9.29 -5.08 -15.12
N TYR A 192 -8.65 -3.91 -14.97
CA TYR A 192 -9.00 -2.95 -13.92
C TYR A 192 -10.36 -2.31 -14.16
N ASP A 193 -10.80 -2.16 -15.41
CA ASP A 193 -12.17 -1.72 -15.74
C ASP A 193 -13.22 -2.63 -15.12
N GLN A 194 -13.03 -3.96 -15.20
CA GLN A 194 -13.95 -4.92 -14.57
C GLN A 194 -13.98 -4.74 -13.05
N TYR A 195 -12.80 -4.59 -12.43
CA TYR A 195 -12.69 -4.35 -10.99
C TYR A 195 -13.39 -3.06 -10.58
N PHE A 196 -13.13 -1.94 -11.25
CA PHE A 196 -13.77 -0.66 -10.92
C PHE A 196 -15.27 -0.66 -11.21
N GLN A 197 -15.73 -1.35 -12.25
CA GLN A 197 -17.15 -1.53 -12.50
C GLN A 197 -17.81 -2.33 -11.37
N HIS A 198 -17.15 -3.36 -10.85
CA HIS A 198 -17.60 -4.09 -9.67
C HIS A 198 -17.70 -3.16 -8.46
N LEU A 199 -16.62 -2.44 -8.13
CA LEU A 199 -16.60 -1.50 -7.01
C LEU A 199 -17.68 -0.42 -7.10
N SER A 200 -18.04 0.04 -8.30
CA SER A 200 -19.10 1.05 -8.51
C SER A 200 -20.50 0.57 -8.08
N ARG A 201 -20.70 -0.75 -7.97
CA ARG A 201 -21.94 -1.39 -7.54
C ARG A 201 -21.86 -1.88 -6.09
N THR A 202 -20.66 -1.96 -5.53
CA THR A 202 -20.40 -2.33 -4.12
C THR A 202 -20.64 -1.13 -3.22
N ARG A 203 -21.12 -1.37 -1.98
CA ARG A 203 -21.18 -0.32 -0.97
C ARG A 203 -19.78 -0.06 -0.39
N LEU A 204 -19.05 0.86 -0.99
CA LEU A 204 -17.71 1.25 -0.51
C LEU A 204 -17.81 2.07 0.78
N THR A 205 -16.93 1.76 1.73
CA THR A 205 -16.74 2.54 2.96
C THR A 205 -15.62 3.58 2.84
N HIS A 206 -14.74 3.42 1.85
CA HIS A 206 -13.57 4.27 1.61
C HIS A 206 -13.46 4.56 0.12
N ASN A 207 -12.83 5.68 -0.24
CA ASN A 207 -12.34 5.87 -1.61
C ASN A 207 -11.25 4.82 -1.90
N VAL A 208 -11.25 4.28 -3.11
CA VAL A 208 -10.28 3.27 -3.54
C VAL A 208 -9.51 3.81 -4.73
N ALA A 209 -8.19 3.77 -4.63
CA ALA A 209 -7.29 3.86 -5.77
C ALA A 209 -6.42 2.60 -5.80
N ALA A 210 -6.00 2.16 -6.98
CA ALA A 210 -5.31 0.90 -7.11
C ALA A 210 -4.03 1.01 -7.94
N MET A 211 -3.03 0.23 -7.55
CA MET A 211 -1.82 -0.05 -8.30
C MET A 211 -1.97 -1.39 -9.01
N ALA A 212 -1.35 -1.57 -10.18
CA ALA A 212 -1.26 -2.86 -10.85
C ALA A 212 -0.14 -3.71 -10.24
N GLY A 213 -0.44 -4.93 -9.81
CA GLY A 213 0.55 -5.83 -9.21
C GLY A 213 1.40 -6.53 -10.26
N HIS A 214 2.69 -6.19 -10.36
CA HIS A 214 3.63 -6.88 -11.27
C HIS A 214 3.68 -8.38 -11.03
N GLY A 215 3.69 -8.81 -9.77
CA GLY A 215 3.69 -10.23 -9.39
C GLY A 215 2.41 -10.95 -9.83
N THR A 216 1.24 -10.32 -9.66
CA THR A 216 -0.05 -10.85 -10.16
C THR A 216 -0.02 -11.02 -11.68
N THR A 217 0.35 -9.98 -12.43
CA THR A 217 0.40 -10.04 -13.90
C THR A 217 1.44 -11.05 -14.39
N ARG A 218 2.65 -11.06 -13.82
CA ARG A 218 3.69 -12.04 -14.15
C ARG A 218 3.25 -13.47 -13.86
N THR A 219 2.57 -13.70 -12.73
CA THR A 219 2.01 -15.02 -12.40
C THR A 219 0.98 -15.44 -13.44
N SER A 220 0.09 -14.53 -13.87
CA SER A 220 -0.95 -14.87 -14.85
C SER A 220 -0.38 -15.45 -16.15
N ILE A 221 0.76 -14.95 -16.63
CA ILE A 221 1.36 -15.36 -17.90
C ILE A 221 2.50 -16.37 -17.77
N HIS A 222 3.15 -16.50 -16.60
CA HIS A 222 4.34 -17.33 -16.43
C HIS A 222 4.39 -18.19 -15.15
N GLY A 223 3.37 -18.08 -14.31
CA GLY A 223 3.33 -18.75 -13.01
C GLY A 223 4.51 -18.35 -12.14
N PHE A 224 5.00 -19.29 -11.33
CA PHE A 224 6.18 -19.12 -10.48
C PHE A 224 7.47 -19.62 -11.14
N ASP A 225 7.54 -19.62 -12.48
CA ASP A 225 8.77 -19.96 -13.19
C ASP A 225 9.87 -18.94 -12.85
N ALA A 226 11.02 -19.47 -12.44
CA ALA A 226 12.18 -18.71 -12.00
C ALA A 226 13.05 -18.19 -13.16
N ASN A 227 12.77 -18.60 -14.38
CA ASN A 227 13.46 -18.10 -15.56
C ASN A 227 13.00 -16.68 -15.92
N ALA A 228 13.86 -15.96 -16.65
CA ALA A 228 13.49 -14.68 -17.24
C ALA A 228 12.35 -14.88 -18.26
N LEU A 229 11.47 -13.88 -18.38
CA LEU A 229 10.37 -13.95 -19.32
C LEU A 229 10.89 -14.07 -20.77
N PRO A 230 10.36 -15.02 -21.57
CA PRO A 230 10.56 -14.98 -23.00
C PRO A 230 10.04 -13.66 -23.58
N ALA A 231 10.68 -13.14 -24.63
CA ALA A 231 10.36 -11.82 -25.20
C ALA A 231 8.88 -11.61 -25.54
N LYS A 232 8.14 -12.68 -25.91
CA LYS A 232 6.69 -12.60 -26.15
C LYS A 232 5.92 -12.33 -24.85
N LYS A 233 6.26 -13.02 -23.76
CA LYS A 233 5.64 -12.83 -22.44
C LYS A 233 6.06 -11.51 -21.80
N GLU A 234 7.28 -11.05 -22.01
CA GLU A 234 7.71 -9.71 -21.56
C GLU A 234 6.88 -8.59 -22.21
N ARG A 235 6.68 -8.65 -23.54
CA ARG A 235 5.78 -7.71 -24.24
C ARG A 235 4.35 -7.80 -23.72
N GLN A 236 3.88 -9.00 -23.42
CA GLN A 236 2.54 -9.22 -22.87
C GLN A 236 2.39 -8.65 -21.46
N LEU A 237 3.40 -8.83 -20.59
CA LEU A 237 3.46 -8.22 -19.26
C LEU A 237 3.33 -6.69 -19.37
N ILE A 238 4.14 -6.08 -20.25
CA ILE A 238 4.08 -4.63 -20.47
C ILE A 238 2.69 -4.22 -20.98
N TYR A 239 2.13 -4.92 -21.97
CA TYR A 239 0.79 -4.63 -22.48
C TYR A 239 -0.28 -4.63 -21.39
N LEU A 240 -0.33 -5.67 -20.54
CA LEU A 240 -1.34 -5.80 -19.49
C LEU A 240 -1.20 -4.70 -18.41
N LEU A 241 0.04 -4.34 -18.05
CA LEU A 241 0.28 -3.26 -17.10
C LEU A 241 -0.04 -1.88 -17.69
N GLU A 242 0.21 -1.69 -19.00
CA GLU A 242 -0.17 -0.48 -19.72
C GLU A 242 -1.69 -0.32 -19.80
N GLU A 243 -2.40 -1.40 -20.16
CA GLU A 243 -3.86 -1.46 -20.16
C GLU A 243 -4.43 -1.13 -18.77
N ALA A 244 -3.85 -1.70 -17.70
CA ALA A 244 -4.25 -1.38 -16.34
C ALA A 244 -4.13 0.11 -16.00
N MET A 245 -3.02 0.76 -16.40
CA MET A 245 -2.81 2.20 -16.17
C MET A 245 -3.72 3.10 -17.02
N GLU A 246 -4.09 2.64 -18.22
CA GLU A 246 -5.07 3.30 -19.09
C GLU A 246 -6.49 3.21 -18.50
N GLN A 247 -6.79 2.12 -17.81
CA GLN A 247 -8.05 1.88 -17.08
C GLN A 247 -8.11 2.52 -15.69
N GLY A 248 -7.07 3.28 -15.30
CA GLY A 248 -7.10 4.09 -14.09
C GLY A 248 -6.23 3.58 -12.93
N ALA A 249 -5.45 2.51 -13.11
CA ALA A 249 -4.42 2.17 -12.14
C ALA A 249 -3.40 3.32 -12.01
N LEU A 250 -3.03 3.67 -10.76
CA LEU A 250 -2.11 4.78 -10.46
C LEU A 250 -0.67 4.50 -10.91
N GLY A 251 -0.36 3.24 -11.20
CA GLY A 251 0.98 2.78 -11.53
C GLY A 251 1.14 1.29 -11.29
N VAL A 252 2.38 0.85 -11.07
CA VAL A 252 2.72 -0.57 -10.89
C VAL A 252 3.44 -0.78 -9.56
N SER A 253 3.08 -1.84 -8.83
CA SER A 253 3.78 -2.24 -7.61
C SER A 253 4.68 -3.45 -7.86
N PHE A 254 5.83 -3.50 -7.20
CA PHE A 254 6.78 -4.62 -7.23
C PHE A 254 6.80 -5.39 -5.91
N GLY A 255 6.97 -6.70 -6.00
CA GLY A 255 6.99 -7.66 -4.89
C GLY A 255 8.23 -8.54 -4.90
N LEU A 256 9.39 -8.02 -4.51
CA LEU A 256 10.67 -8.62 -4.90
C LEU A 256 11.27 -9.59 -3.88
N GLN A 257 10.61 -9.80 -2.73
CA GLN A 257 11.10 -10.71 -1.69
C GLN A 257 10.52 -12.14 -1.80
N TYR A 258 9.49 -12.33 -2.60
CA TYR A 258 8.73 -13.59 -2.70
C TYR A 258 8.39 -13.91 -4.15
N GLU A 259 7.90 -15.12 -4.38
CA GLU A 259 7.51 -15.59 -5.70
C GLU A 259 6.27 -14.82 -6.23
N PRO A 260 6.21 -14.52 -7.54
CA PRO A 260 7.25 -14.75 -8.54
C PRO A 260 8.33 -13.64 -8.57
N GLY A 261 8.11 -12.52 -7.88
CA GLY A 261 8.89 -11.30 -8.05
C GLY A 261 10.37 -11.42 -7.66
N VAL A 262 10.72 -12.34 -6.76
CA VAL A 262 12.10 -12.67 -6.38
C VAL A 262 12.97 -13.12 -7.56
N PHE A 263 12.36 -13.67 -8.62
CA PHE A 263 13.06 -14.13 -9.82
C PHE A 263 13.21 -13.04 -10.89
N THR A 264 12.69 -11.84 -10.63
CA THR A 264 12.61 -10.78 -11.64
C THR A 264 13.98 -10.13 -11.86
N PRO A 265 14.52 -10.17 -13.09
CA PRO A 265 15.76 -9.47 -13.39
C PRO A 265 15.56 -7.95 -13.35
N LEU A 266 16.61 -7.20 -12.98
CA LEU A 266 16.54 -5.73 -12.92
C LEU A 266 16.16 -5.10 -14.26
N GLN A 267 16.53 -5.74 -15.38
CA GLN A 267 16.18 -5.31 -16.72
C GLN A 267 14.66 -5.33 -16.95
N GLU A 268 13.96 -6.36 -16.47
CA GLU A 268 12.49 -6.43 -16.56
C GLU A 268 11.85 -5.30 -15.73
N LEU A 269 12.35 -5.06 -14.51
CA LEU A 269 11.88 -3.95 -13.66
C LEU A 269 12.12 -2.57 -14.30
N ALA A 270 13.26 -2.39 -14.98
CA ALA A 270 13.57 -1.16 -15.69
C ALA A 270 12.65 -0.94 -16.91
N LEU A 271 12.33 -2.00 -17.65
CA LEU A 271 11.37 -1.93 -18.77
C LEU A 271 9.98 -1.52 -18.30
N VAL A 272 9.48 -2.15 -17.22
CA VAL A 272 8.20 -1.79 -16.60
C VAL A 272 8.25 -0.35 -16.11
N SER A 273 9.28 0.03 -15.36
CA SER A 273 9.44 1.39 -14.81
C SER A 273 9.48 2.46 -15.89
N LYS A 274 10.12 2.18 -17.04
CA LYS A 274 10.14 3.08 -18.20
C LYS A 274 8.76 3.26 -18.82
N SER A 275 7.95 2.20 -18.89
CA SER A 275 6.56 2.28 -19.36
C SER A 275 5.70 3.12 -18.41
N VAL A 276 5.85 2.91 -17.09
CA VAL A 276 5.16 3.67 -16.04
C VAL A 276 5.52 5.16 -16.11
N ALA A 277 6.81 5.50 -16.23
CA ALA A 277 7.28 6.88 -16.33
C ALA A 277 6.71 7.61 -17.56
N ARG A 278 6.65 6.95 -18.71
CA ARG A 278 6.09 7.52 -19.95
C ARG A 278 4.61 7.90 -19.83
N ARG A 279 3.89 7.30 -18.89
CA ARG A 279 2.47 7.55 -18.62
C ARG A 279 2.23 8.48 -17.43
N ASP A 280 3.29 9.11 -16.91
CA ASP A 280 3.26 9.94 -15.69
C ASP A 280 2.62 9.22 -14.49
N ARG A 281 2.95 7.94 -14.34
CA ARG A 281 2.50 7.09 -13.23
C ARG A 281 3.64 6.83 -12.24
N ILE A 282 3.33 6.12 -11.16
CA ILE A 282 4.29 5.83 -10.08
C ILE A 282 4.64 4.34 -10.01
N VAL A 283 5.81 4.02 -9.45
CA VAL A 283 6.15 2.67 -9.01
C VAL A 283 6.11 2.62 -7.49
N SER A 284 5.51 1.59 -6.90
CA SER A 284 5.79 1.21 -5.50
C SER A 284 6.60 -0.07 -5.45
N SER A 285 7.47 -0.23 -4.44
CA SER A 285 8.35 -1.39 -4.36
C SER A 285 8.44 -1.96 -2.96
N HIS A 286 7.98 -3.21 -2.83
CA HIS A 286 8.48 -4.11 -1.81
C HIS A 286 9.84 -4.62 -2.28
N MET A 287 10.89 -4.11 -1.65
CA MET A 287 12.27 -4.38 -2.05
C MET A 287 12.69 -5.84 -1.81
N LYS A 288 13.78 -6.26 -2.48
CA LYS A 288 14.33 -7.62 -2.34
C LYS A 288 14.73 -7.98 -0.90
N ALA A 289 15.07 -7.00 -0.06
CA ALA A 289 15.52 -7.24 1.31
C ALA A 289 15.28 -6.01 2.22
N TYR A 290 14.97 -6.27 3.48
CA TYR A 290 14.87 -5.28 4.58
C TYR A 290 15.80 -5.59 5.76
N SER A 291 16.58 -6.67 5.65
CA SER A 291 17.59 -7.11 6.63
C SER A 291 18.98 -7.08 6.00
N SER A 292 20.02 -7.04 6.84
CA SER A 292 21.42 -7.05 6.38
C SER A 292 21.79 -8.35 5.65
N ILE A 293 21.09 -9.45 5.94
CA ILE A 293 21.22 -10.76 5.28
C ILE A 293 19.84 -11.20 4.76
N SER A 294 19.79 -11.66 3.52
CA SER A 294 18.57 -12.14 2.83
C SER A 294 18.93 -13.19 1.79
N GLY A 295 18.08 -14.21 1.61
CA GLY A 295 18.24 -15.24 0.58
C GLY A 295 18.02 -14.74 -0.86
N THR A 296 17.57 -13.49 -1.04
CA THR A 296 17.34 -12.87 -2.35
C THR A 296 18.62 -12.34 -3.03
N TYR A 297 19.73 -12.30 -2.29
CA TYR A 297 21.05 -11.94 -2.81
C TYR A 297 22.07 -13.03 -2.51
N PRO A 298 23.11 -13.19 -3.34
CA PRO A 298 24.20 -14.10 -3.04
C PRO A 298 24.95 -13.64 -1.79
N LEU A 299 25.19 -14.56 -0.85
CA LEU A 299 26.00 -14.31 0.33
C LEU A 299 27.44 -13.98 -0.08
N LYS A 300 27.91 -12.78 0.27
CA LYS A 300 29.29 -12.34 0.09
C LYS A 300 29.91 -12.06 1.45
N LEU A 301 30.96 -12.80 1.80
CA LEU A 301 31.75 -12.54 3.01
C LEU A 301 32.37 -11.14 2.88
N PHE A 302 32.07 -10.24 3.81
CA PHE A 302 32.40 -8.79 3.74
C PHE A 302 31.69 -7.99 2.63
N GLY A 303 30.54 -8.48 2.15
CA GLY A 303 29.69 -7.76 1.22
C GLY A 303 28.91 -6.61 1.87
N ARG A 304 28.32 -5.76 1.02
CA ARG A 304 27.38 -4.73 1.46
C ARG A 304 26.09 -5.38 2.01
N PRO A 305 25.52 -4.86 3.11
CA PRO A 305 24.24 -5.34 3.65
C PRO A 305 23.14 -5.41 2.58
N HIS A 306 22.37 -6.50 2.57
CA HIS A 306 21.41 -6.80 1.51
C HIS A 306 20.25 -5.79 1.45
N ASN A 307 19.81 -5.24 2.58
CA ASN A 307 18.87 -4.11 2.64
C ASN A 307 19.38 -2.88 1.90
N LEU A 308 20.66 -2.54 2.04
CA LEU A 308 21.26 -1.41 1.33
C LEU A 308 21.40 -1.71 -0.17
N LEU A 309 21.77 -2.94 -0.55
CA LEU A 309 21.77 -3.37 -1.95
C LEU A 309 20.36 -3.27 -2.57
N ALA A 310 19.32 -3.61 -1.81
CA ALA A 310 17.94 -3.50 -2.29
C ALA A 310 17.50 -2.05 -2.51
N ILE A 311 17.93 -1.12 -1.66
CA ILE A 311 17.73 0.31 -1.89
C ILE A 311 18.52 0.75 -3.13
N ASP A 312 19.77 0.34 -3.27
CA ASP A 312 20.64 0.71 -4.40
C ASP A 312 20.05 0.23 -5.75
N ASP A 313 19.55 -1.02 -5.82
CA ASP A 313 18.85 -1.58 -6.97
C ASP A 313 17.67 -0.69 -7.39
N MET A 314 16.82 -0.30 -6.42
CA MET A 314 15.62 0.51 -6.69
C MET A 314 15.96 1.94 -7.07
N LEU A 315 16.95 2.56 -6.40
CA LEU A 315 17.43 3.89 -6.76
C LEU A 315 18.09 3.91 -8.15
N SER A 316 18.79 2.84 -8.53
CA SER A 316 19.37 2.70 -9.87
C SER A 316 18.26 2.71 -10.93
N ILE A 317 17.21 1.91 -10.75
CA ILE A 317 16.06 1.87 -11.65
C ILE A 317 15.36 3.23 -11.73
N ALA A 318 15.12 3.88 -10.59
CA ALA A 318 14.46 5.19 -10.55
C ALA A 318 15.28 6.25 -11.31
N ARG A 319 16.61 6.26 -11.14
CA ARG A 319 17.51 7.20 -11.84
C ARG A 319 17.61 6.91 -13.34
N GLU A 320 17.71 5.64 -13.72
CA GLU A 320 17.83 5.23 -15.13
C GLU A 320 16.55 5.55 -15.92
N THR A 321 15.39 5.33 -15.31
CA THR A 321 14.10 5.42 -16.00
C THR A 321 13.39 6.75 -15.80
N GLY A 322 13.77 7.53 -14.78
CA GLY A 322 13.10 8.77 -14.39
C GLY A 322 11.74 8.54 -13.71
N VAL A 323 11.39 7.30 -13.36
CA VAL A 323 10.09 7.00 -12.73
C VAL A 323 10.02 7.56 -11.31
N ARG A 324 8.84 8.06 -10.92
CA ARG A 324 8.54 8.38 -9.53
C ARG A 324 8.36 7.09 -8.76
N MET A 325 9.18 6.84 -7.74
CA MET A 325 9.19 5.60 -7.00
C MET A 325 8.94 5.81 -5.51
N GLN A 326 8.10 4.97 -4.92
CA GLN A 326 7.83 4.87 -3.49
C GLN A 326 8.37 3.53 -2.98
N LEU A 327 9.23 3.57 -1.95
CA LEU A 327 9.69 2.35 -1.27
C LEU A 327 8.67 1.99 -0.19
N SER A 328 7.99 0.85 -0.39
CA SER A 328 6.96 0.34 0.51
C SER A 328 7.54 0.06 1.88
N HIS A 329 6.79 0.46 2.93
CA HIS A 329 7.06 0.13 4.34
C HIS A 329 8.56 0.02 4.64
N LEU A 330 9.31 1.11 4.37
CA LEU A 330 10.75 1.12 4.50
C LEU A 330 11.13 0.91 5.97
N ILE A 331 11.63 -0.28 6.26
CA ILE A 331 12.03 -0.72 7.59
C ILE A 331 13.41 -1.37 7.54
N PHE A 332 14.06 -1.44 8.70
CA PHE A 332 15.22 -2.28 8.90
C PHE A 332 14.91 -3.31 9.96
N VAL A 333 15.00 -4.58 9.58
CA VAL A 333 14.69 -5.71 10.45
C VAL A 333 15.97 -6.24 11.07
N GLY A 334 16.02 -6.25 12.41
CA GLY A 334 17.17 -6.66 13.20
C GLY A 334 17.68 -5.55 14.12
N SER A 335 18.38 -5.92 15.19
CA SER A 335 18.98 -4.96 16.14
C SER A 335 20.26 -4.31 15.62
N SER A 336 20.83 -4.84 14.53
CA SER A 336 22.04 -4.35 13.88
C SER A 336 21.86 -4.41 12.36
N THR A 337 22.06 -3.26 11.71
CA THR A 337 22.01 -3.08 10.24
C THR A 337 23.38 -3.21 9.62
#